data_AF-S0EKJ7-F1
#
_entry.id   AF-S0EKJ7-F1
#
_cell.length_a   1.000
_cell.length_b   1.000
_cell.length_c   1.000
_cell.angle_alpha   90.00
_cell.angle_beta   90.00
_cell.angle_gamma   90.00
#
_symmetry.space_group_name_H-M   'P 1'
#
loop_
_entity.id
_entity.type
_entity.pdbx_description
1 polymer ?
#
loop_
_entity_poly.entity_id
_entity_poly.type
_entity_poly.pdbx_seq_one_letter_code
_entity_poly.pdbx_strand_id
1 'polypeptide(L)'
;MPYYLHASVVLFRSILHRADGELAKSESNIRDFLWRGPRPNTRRDHALEGRLHISQMENKIRCYDTDVPSFAYKWRAQQPLSTLDMEVTFRLQSTAARYFQSIGDFDAARASLEQFLSLGRIKPIPTNSRRVLLERLSDVYCEMGEYVKAMGILEPELEHIDPSDRSVVYSKG
;
A
#
# COMPACT_ATOMS: atom_id res chain seq x y z
N MET A 1 -26.76 -10.59 -0.91
CA MET A 1 -25.67 -10.58 0.08
C MET A 1 -25.20 -9.14 0.27
N PRO A 2 -24.98 -8.65 1.51
CA PRO A 2 -24.43 -7.31 1.77
C PRO A 2 -23.09 -7.09 1.06
N TYR A 3 -22.80 -5.85 0.63
CA TYR A 3 -21.57 -5.51 -0.09
C TYR A 3 -20.33 -6.01 0.64
N TYR A 4 -20.17 -5.60 1.90
CA TYR A 4 -19.00 -5.92 2.70
C TYR A 4 -18.66 -7.41 2.72
N LEU A 5 -19.65 -8.26 2.95
CA LEU A 5 -19.44 -9.71 3.03
C LEU A 5 -19.05 -10.27 1.66
N HIS A 6 -19.76 -9.87 0.59
CA HIS A 6 -19.50 -10.39 -0.74
C HIS A 6 -18.11 -9.94 -1.25
N ALA A 7 -17.79 -8.65 -1.12
CA ALA A 7 -16.49 -8.09 -1.45
C ALA A 7 -15.36 -8.74 -0.64
N SER A 8 -15.59 -9.10 0.62
CA SER A 8 -14.60 -9.80 1.45
C SER A 8 -14.30 -11.19 0.90
N VAL A 9 -15.34 -11.96 0.54
CA VAL A 9 -15.17 -13.28 -0.09
C VAL A 9 -14.44 -13.16 -1.43
N VAL A 10 -14.79 -12.17 -2.24
CA VAL A 10 -14.14 -11.90 -3.53
C VAL A 10 -12.66 -11.57 -3.32
N LEU A 11 -12.33 -10.73 -2.34
CA LEU A 11 -10.95 -10.39 -2.01
C LEU A 11 -10.15 -11.62 -1.57
N PHE A 12 -10.70 -12.45 -0.67
CA PHE A 12 -10.02 -13.67 -0.23
C PHE A 12 -9.79 -14.65 -1.38
N ARG A 13 -10.80 -14.87 -2.24
CA ARG A 13 -10.65 -15.72 -3.43
C ARG A 13 -9.59 -15.17 -4.40
N SER A 14 -9.58 -13.86 -4.62
CA SER A 14 -8.55 -13.21 -5.43
C SER A 14 -7.14 -13.49 -4.90
N ILE A 15 -6.94 -13.38 -3.58
CA ILE A 15 -5.66 -13.65 -2.93
C ILE A 15 -5.23 -15.10 -3.15
N LEU A 16 -6.15 -16.06 -2.99
CA LEU A 16 -5.88 -17.48 -3.23
C LEU A 16 -5.50 -17.75 -4.69
N HIS A 17 -6.31 -17.29 -5.65
CA HIS A 17 -5.99 -17.44 -7.07
C HIS A 17 -4.61 -16.87 -7.42
N ARG A 18 -4.25 -15.71 -6.85
CA ARG A 18 -2.93 -15.12 -7.09
C ARG A 18 -1.79 -15.91 -6.43
N ALA A 19 -2.02 -16.50 -5.26
CA ALA A 19 -1.04 -17.39 -4.63
C ALA A 19 -0.78 -18.63 -5.49
N ASP A 20 -1.82 -19.12 -6.17
CA ASP A 20 -1.74 -20.24 -7.13
C ASP A 20 -1.20 -19.82 -8.52
N GLY A 21 -0.86 -18.53 -8.72
CA GLY A 21 -0.40 -18.00 -10.00
C GLY A 21 -1.51 -17.76 -11.04
N GLU A 22 -2.77 -17.97 -10.68
CA GLU A 22 -3.95 -17.85 -11.54
C GLU A 22 -4.43 -16.39 -11.64
N LEU A 23 -3.57 -15.49 -12.13
CA LEU A 23 -3.83 -14.04 -12.17
C LEU A 23 -5.10 -13.67 -12.97
N ALA A 24 -5.37 -14.37 -14.07
CA ALA A 24 -6.56 -14.14 -14.88
C ALA A 24 -7.86 -14.47 -14.12
N LYS A 25 -7.86 -15.55 -13.32
CA LYS A 25 -9.02 -15.90 -12.48
C LYS A 25 -9.21 -14.91 -11.34
N SER A 26 -8.11 -14.49 -10.70
CA SER A 26 -8.13 -13.43 -9.69
C SER A 26 -8.78 -12.16 -10.25
N GLU A 27 -8.33 -11.68 -11.41
CA GLU A 27 -8.86 -10.48 -12.04
C GLU A 27 -10.32 -10.65 -12.49
N SER A 28 -10.67 -11.76 -13.13
CA SER A 28 -12.04 -12.04 -13.56
C SER A 28 -13.02 -12.07 -12.39
N ASN A 29 -12.63 -12.68 -11.27
CA ASN A 29 -13.45 -12.74 -10.06
C ASN A 29 -13.71 -11.35 -9.46
N ILE A 30 -12.71 -10.46 -9.46
CA ILE A 30 -12.91 -9.08 -9.00
C ILE A 30 -13.79 -8.30 -10.00
N ARG A 31 -13.53 -8.40 -11.30
CA ARG A 31 -14.30 -7.66 -12.32
C ARG A 31 -15.77 -8.04 -12.36
N ASP A 32 -16.07 -9.34 -12.27
CA ASP A 32 -17.45 -9.82 -12.23
C ASP A 32 -18.20 -9.22 -11.03
N PHE A 33 -17.58 -9.21 -9.85
CA PHE A 33 -18.13 -8.56 -8.67
C PHE A 33 -18.32 -7.06 -8.85
N LEU A 34 -17.33 -6.33 -9.37
CA LEU A 34 -17.45 -4.87 -9.54
C LEU A 34 -18.50 -4.47 -10.60
N TRP A 35 -18.74 -5.33 -11.59
CA TRP A 35 -19.74 -5.09 -12.64
C TRP A 35 -21.16 -5.44 -12.19
N ARG A 36 -21.34 -6.59 -11.53
CA ARG A 36 -22.67 -7.16 -11.23
C ARG A 36 -23.07 -7.04 -9.77
N GLY A 37 -22.11 -6.79 -8.90
CA GLY A 37 -22.29 -6.77 -7.46
C GLY A 37 -23.06 -5.54 -6.96
N PRO A 38 -23.40 -5.53 -5.66
CA PRO A 38 -23.94 -4.36 -5.02
C PRO A 38 -22.95 -3.19 -5.09
N ARG A 39 -23.44 -1.96 -4.96
CA ARG A 39 -22.59 -0.76 -4.85
C ARG A 39 -22.19 -0.52 -3.40
N PRO A 40 -20.99 0.04 -3.14
CA PRO A 40 -20.60 0.43 -1.79
C PRO A 40 -21.52 1.55 -1.30
N ASN A 41 -22.03 1.43 -0.07
CA ASN A 41 -22.93 2.41 0.53
C ASN A 41 -22.46 2.90 1.91
N THR A 42 -21.48 2.24 2.51
CA THR A 42 -20.86 2.68 3.76
C THR A 42 -19.37 3.00 3.58
N ARG A 43 -18.78 3.72 4.54
CA ARG A 43 -17.33 3.94 4.57
C ARG A 43 -16.53 2.64 4.63
N ARG A 44 -17.06 1.61 5.31
CA ARG A 44 -16.42 0.29 5.37
C ARG A 44 -16.40 -0.38 3.99
N ASP A 45 -17.48 -0.23 3.24
CA ASP A 45 -17.57 -0.74 1.87
C ASP A 45 -16.61 0.00 0.95
N HIS A 46 -16.52 1.33 1.06
CA HIS A 46 -15.56 2.14 0.28
C HIS A 46 -14.11 1.74 0.55
N ALA A 47 -13.74 1.52 1.81
CA ALA A 47 -12.42 1.03 2.17
C ALA A 47 -12.17 -0.39 1.61
N LEU A 48 -13.18 -1.26 1.66
CA LEU A 48 -13.05 -2.61 1.11
C LEU A 48 -12.96 -2.62 -0.42
N GLU A 49 -13.66 -1.71 -1.10
CA GLU A 49 -13.49 -1.44 -2.54
C GLU A 49 -12.04 -1.04 -2.85
N GLY A 50 -11.45 -0.17 -2.02
CA GLY A 50 -10.04 0.19 -2.17
C GLY A 50 -9.07 -0.97 -1.96
N ARG A 51 -9.40 -1.93 -1.10
CA ARG A 51 -8.61 -3.18 -0.97
C ARG A 51 -8.73 -4.07 -2.20
N LEU A 52 -9.91 -4.15 -2.83
CA LEU A 52 -10.07 -4.82 -4.12
C LEU A 52 -9.28 -4.10 -5.22
N HIS A 53 -9.29 -2.77 -5.22
CA HIS A 53 -8.50 -1.95 -6.14
C HIS A 53 -7.00 -2.25 -6.03
N ILE A 54 -6.45 -2.31 -4.81
CA ILE A 54 -5.05 -2.74 -4.58
C ILE A 54 -4.81 -4.15 -5.14
N SER A 55 -5.73 -5.08 -4.90
CA SER A 55 -5.62 -6.44 -5.43
C SER A 55 -5.55 -6.48 -6.97
N GLN A 56 -6.34 -5.66 -7.65
CA GLN A 56 -6.27 -5.52 -9.11
C GLN A 56 -4.94 -4.90 -9.55
N MET A 57 -4.47 -3.86 -8.85
CA MET A 57 -3.18 -3.24 -9.13
C MET A 57 -2.03 -4.26 -9.02
N GLU A 58 -2.03 -5.10 -8.00
CA GLU A 58 -1.04 -6.18 -7.85
C GLU A 58 -1.10 -7.21 -8.99
N ASN A 59 -2.29 -7.53 -9.50
CA ASN A 59 -2.43 -8.40 -10.66
C ASN A 59 -1.83 -7.72 -11.91
N LYS A 60 -2.16 -6.46 -12.14
CA LYS A 60 -1.64 -5.65 -13.25
C LYS A 60 -0.11 -5.58 -13.24
N ILE A 61 0.48 -5.32 -12.07
CA ILE A 61 1.93 -5.31 -11.89
C ILE A 61 2.54 -6.65 -12.30
N ARG A 62 1.96 -7.78 -11.85
CA ARG A 62 2.45 -9.13 -12.17
C ARG A 62 2.25 -9.53 -13.63
N CYS A 63 1.26 -8.94 -14.29
CA CYS A 63 1.03 -9.10 -15.73
C CYS A 63 1.87 -8.13 -16.59
N TYR A 64 2.68 -7.26 -15.97
CA TYR A 64 3.45 -6.22 -16.66
C TYR A 64 2.58 -5.25 -17.47
N ASP A 65 1.35 -4.98 -16.99
CA ASP A 65 0.46 -4.01 -17.62
C ASP A 65 1.09 -2.61 -17.58
N THR A 66 1.01 -1.87 -18.69
CA THR A 66 1.59 -0.53 -18.81
C THR A 66 0.74 0.57 -18.15
N ASP A 67 -0.51 0.29 -17.81
CA ASP A 67 -1.46 1.27 -17.27
C ASP A 67 -1.42 1.40 -15.74
N VAL A 68 -0.54 0.66 -15.05
CA VAL A 68 -0.41 0.65 -13.58
C VAL A 68 -0.32 2.05 -12.97
N PRO A 69 0.49 3.00 -13.49
CA PRO A 69 0.54 4.37 -12.93
C PRO A 69 -0.82 5.07 -12.95
N SER A 70 -1.52 5.01 -14.09
CA SER A 70 -2.85 5.63 -14.22
C SER A 70 -3.91 4.92 -13.38
N PHE A 71 -3.75 3.61 -13.18
CA PHE A 71 -4.66 2.80 -12.39
C PHE A 71 -4.57 3.13 -10.90
N ALA A 72 -3.35 3.30 -10.37
CA ALA A 72 -3.09 3.54 -8.95
C ALA A 72 -3.87 4.75 -8.38
N TYR A 73 -4.12 5.78 -9.19
CA TYR A 73 -4.80 7.00 -8.74
C TYR A 73 -6.34 7.00 -8.96
N LYS A 74 -6.92 5.90 -9.43
CA LYS A 74 -8.37 5.78 -9.67
C LYS A 74 -9.15 5.69 -8.37
N TRP A 75 -8.65 4.95 -7.38
CA TRP A 75 -9.24 4.93 -6.05
C TRP A 75 -8.69 6.07 -5.20
N ARG A 76 -9.55 6.77 -4.48
CA ARG A 76 -9.18 7.85 -3.55
C ARG A 76 -9.94 7.71 -2.25
N ALA A 77 -9.26 8.01 -1.14
CA ALA A 77 -9.87 8.07 0.17
C ALA A 77 -10.97 9.14 0.22
N GLN A 78 -12.08 8.84 0.91
CA GLN A 78 -13.13 9.81 1.15
C GLN A 78 -12.75 10.76 2.29
N GLN A 79 -13.11 12.04 2.14
CA GLN A 79 -12.94 13.04 3.19
C GLN A 79 -14.22 13.10 4.06
N PRO A 80 -14.10 13.25 5.40
CA PRO A 80 -12.87 13.26 6.20
C PRO A 80 -12.24 11.86 6.36
N LEU A 81 -10.91 11.80 6.32
CA LEU A 81 -10.10 10.56 6.37
C LEU A 81 -10.44 9.66 7.56
N SER A 82 -11.00 8.48 7.28
CA SER A 82 -11.19 7.45 8.31
C SER A 82 -9.91 6.65 8.55
N THR A 83 -9.87 5.86 9.63
CA THR A 83 -8.70 5.00 9.91
C THR A 83 -8.57 3.89 8.86
N LEU A 84 -9.71 3.40 8.36
CA LEU A 84 -9.74 2.43 7.27
C LEU A 84 -9.19 3.03 5.97
N ASP A 85 -9.57 4.27 5.65
CA ASP A 85 -9.04 4.97 4.47
C ASP A 85 -7.53 5.18 4.56
N MET A 86 -7.01 5.49 5.75
CA MET A 86 -5.57 5.61 5.98
C MET A 86 -4.85 4.28 5.73
N GLU A 87 -5.38 3.17 6.22
CA GLU A 87 -4.80 1.84 6.00
C GLU A 87 -4.78 1.46 4.51
N VAL A 88 -5.88 1.70 3.80
CA VAL A 88 -5.96 1.42 2.36
C VAL A 88 -5.01 2.32 1.58
N THR A 89 -4.98 3.62 1.88
CA THR A 89 -4.09 4.57 1.21
C THR A 89 -2.63 4.21 1.45
N PHE A 90 -2.27 3.80 2.68
CA PHE A 90 -0.93 3.33 3.01
C PHE A 90 -0.49 2.17 2.12
N ARG A 91 -1.34 1.14 2.02
CA ARG A 91 -1.06 -0.06 1.22
C ARG A 91 -1.00 0.25 -0.27
N LEU A 92 -1.89 1.11 -0.77
CA LEU A 92 -1.92 1.52 -2.16
C LEU A 92 -0.64 2.29 -2.53
N GLN A 93 -0.26 3.30 -1.76
CA GLN A 93 0.96 4.08 -2.00
C GLN A 93 2.22 3.24 -1.85
N SER A 94 2.26 2.32 -0.88
CA SER A 94 3.38 1.38 -0.74
C SER A 94 3.50 0.44 -1.96
N THR A 95 2.36 0.02 -2.54
CA THR A 95 2.34 -0.83 -3.74
C THR A 95 2.76 -0.04 -4.97
N ALA A 96 2.30 1.21 -5.11
CA ALA A 96 2.73 2.11 -6.17
C ALA A 96 4.23 2.41 -6.09
N ALA A 97 4.76 2.74 -4.91
CA ALA A 97 6.17 3.00 -4.71
C ALA A 97 7.05 1.81 -5.12
N ARG A 98 6.69 0.59 -4.71
CA ARG A 98 7.39 -0.64 -5.13
C ARG A 98 7.37 -0.86 -6.64
N TYR A 99 6.24 -0.56 -7.29
CA TYR A 99 6.14 -0.65 -8.73
C TYR A 99 7.09 0.36 -9.40
N PHE A 100 7.04 1.62 -8.99
CA PHE A 100 7.88 2.68 -9.54
C PHE A 100 9.37 2.40 -9.34
N GLN A 101 9.79 1.94 -8.15
CA GLN A 101 11.15 1.45 -7.92
C GLN A 101 11.54 0.33 -8.89
N SER A 102 10.65 -0.64 -9.12
CA SER A 102 10.94 -1.79 -9.98
C SER A 102 11.16 -1.42 -11.45
N ILE A 103 10.59 -0.30 -11.91
CA ILE A 103 10.79 0.23 -13.27
C ILE A 103 11.85 1.33 -13.33
N GLY A 104 12.49 1.66 -12.22
CA GLY A 104 13.53 2.70 -12.12
C GLY A 104 13.00 4.14 -12.04
N ASP A 105 11.70 4.34 -11.83
CA ASP A 105 11.10 5.67 -11.63
C ASP A 105 11.16 6.06 -10.15
N PHE A 106 12.36 6.38 -9.67
CA PHE A 106 12.58 6.68 -8.25
C PHE A 106 11.89 7.97 -7.81
N ASP A 107 11.71 8.95 -8.70
CA ASP A 107 10.99 10.18 -8.41
C ASP A 107 9.51 9.92 -8.11
N ALA A 108 8.84 9.09 -8.92
CA ALA A 108 7.45 8.69 -8.66
C ALA A 108 7.34 7.82 -7.40
N ALA A 109 8.31 6.93 -7.16
CA ALA A 109 8.35 6.13 -5.93
C ALA A 109 8.44 7.00 -4.67
N ARG A 110 9.37 7.97 -4.67
CA ARG A 110 9.53 8.97 -3.61
C ARG A 110 8.23 9.75 -3.40
N ALA A 111 7.65 10.27 -4.47
CA ALA A 111 6.43 11.08 -4.41
C ALA A 111 5.25 10.31 -3.80
N SER A 112 5.08 9.03 -4.13
CA SER A 112 4.06 8.16 -3.53
C SER A 112 4.21 8.02 -2.01
N LEU A 113 5.45 7.85 -1.52
CA LEU A 113 5.74 7.69 -0.09
C LEU A 113 5.60 9.03 0.67
N GLU A 114 6.15 10.11 0.14
CA GLU A 114 6.05 11.46 0.71
C GLU A 114 4.60 11.95 0.78
N GLN A 115 3.80 11.66 -0.25
CA GLN A 115 2.38 11.98 -0.27
C GLN A 115 1.67 11.34 0.92
N PHE A 116 1.93 10.06 1.21
CA PHE A 116 1.30 9.41 2.36
C PHE A 116 1.79 9.98 3.69
N LEU A 117 3.10 10.25 3.84
CA LEU A 117 3.64 10.85 5.06
C LEU A 117 3.03 12.23 5.34
N SER A 118 2.70 13.00 4.29
CA SER A 118 2.01 14.29 4.43
C SER A 118 0.62 14.16 5.07
N LEU A 119 -0.07 13.01 4.88
CA LEU A 119 -1.36 12.73 5.54
C LEU A 119 -1.22 12.61 7.06
N GLY A 120 -0.02 12.27 7.54
CA GLY A 120 0.33 12.29 8.97
C GLY A 120 0.07 13.63 9.66
N ARG A 121 0.07 14.73 8.90
CA ARG A 121 -0.27 16.07 9.40
C ARG A 121 -1.77 16.26 9.66
N ILE A 122 -2.61 15.52 8.92
CA ILE A 122 -4.08 15.57 9.04
C ILE A 122 -4.54 14.54 10.07
N LYS A 123 -3.93 13.35 10.06
CA LYS A 123 -4.27 12.24 10.93
C LYS A 123 -3.03 11.46 11.34
N PRO A 124 -2.79 11.23 12.64
CA PRO A 124 -1.62 10.48 13.10
C PRO A 124 -1.51 9.11 12.43
N ILE A 125 -0.32 8.82 11.89
CA ILE A 125 0.02 7.51 11.33
C ILE A 125 0.53 6.63 12.48
N PRO A 126 0.08 5.38 12.60
CA PRO A 126 0.63 4.44 13.58
C PRO A 126 2.15 4.33 13.45
N THR A 127 2.88 4.31 14.57
CA THR A 127 4.35 4.33 14.60
C THR A 127 4.98 3.26 13.72
N ASN A 128 4.46 2.02 13.79
CA ASN A 128 4.97 0.92 12.97
C ASN A 128 4.79 1.17 11.47
N SER A 129 3.62 1.66 11.05
CA SER A 129 3.37 2.01 9.65
C SER A 129 4.26 3.17 9.19
N ARG A 130 4.49 4.16 10.06
CA ARG A 130 5.40 5.28 9.80
C ARG A 130 6.84 4.78 9.61
N ARG A 131 7.34 3.91 10.49
CA ARG A 131 8.70 3.34 10.38
C ARG A 131 8.89 2.58 9.06
N VAL A 132 7.95 1.72 8.68
CA VAL A 132 7.98 0.98 7.40
C VAL A 132 8.00 1.94 6.19
N LEU A 133 7.34 3.09 6.27
CA LEU A 133 7.38 4.09 5.20
C LEU A 133 8.71 4.81 5.12
N LEU A 134 9.28 5.18 6.26
CA LEU A 134 10.55 5.89 6.33
C LEU A 134 11.71 5.00 5.90
N GLU A 135 11.69 3.72 6.26
CA GLU A 135 12.61 2.71 5.74
C GLU A 135 12.55 2.65 4.20
N ARG A 136 11.35 2.45 3.63
CA ARG A 136 11.17 2.41 2.18
C ARG A 136 11.59 3.70 1.49
N LEU A 137 11.29 4.85 2.09
CA LEU A 137 11.68 6.15 1.54
C LEU A 137 13.20 6.33 1.57
N SER A 138 13.84 5.83 2.62
CA SER A 138 15.30 5.82 2.75
C SER A 138 15.95 4.94 1.68
N ASP A 139 15.37 3.77 1.39
CA ASP A 139 15.82 2.91 0.30
C ASP A 139 15.74 3.64 -1.04
N VAL A 140 14.62 4.33 -1.34
CA VAL A 140 14.49 5.16 -2.55
C VAL A 140 15.56 6.26 -2.59
N TYR A 141 15.80 6.98 -1.49
CA TYR A 141 16.84 8.00 -1.46
C TYR A 141 18.24 7.41 -1.71
N CYS A 142 18.53 6.22 -1.17
CA CYS A 142 19.78 5.53 -1.44
C CYS A 142 19.91 5.15 -2.92
N GLU A 143 18.84 4.66 -3.56
CA GLU A 143 18.79 4.35 -5.00
C GLU A 143 19.03 5.60 -5.86
N MET A 144 18.58 6.77 -5.38
CA MET A 144 18.82 8.07 -6.03
C MET A 144 20.20 8.69 -5.71
N GLY A 145 21.01 8.06 -4.86
CA GLY A 145 22.30 8.60 -4.40
C GLY A 145 22.18 9.74 -3.36
N GLU A 146 21.00 9.97 -2.81
CA GLU A 146 20.69 11.01 -1.83
C GLU A 146 20.91 10.55 -0.37
N TYR A 147 22.08 9.97 -0.07
CA TYR A 147 22.37 9.34 1.22
C TYR A 147 22.20 10.27 2.44
N VAL A 148 22.49 11.56 2.28
CA VAL A 148 22.33 12.55 3.35
C VAL A 148 20.85 12.70 3.74
N LYS A 149 19.93 12.63 2.76
CA LYS A 149 18.49 12.69 3.04
C LYS A 149 18.00 11.39 3.68
N ALA A 150 18.50 10.25 3.19
CA ALA A 150 18.22 8.93 3.76
C ALA A 150 18.57 8.88 5.25
N MET A 151 19.77 9.32 5.63
CA MET A 151 20.19 9.41 7.03
C MET A 151 19.31 10.38 7.83
N GLY A 152 19.06 11.58 7.30
CA GLY A 152 18.29 12.61 7.99
C GLY A 152 16.85 12.21 8.31
N ILE A 153 16.25 11.26 7.57
CA ILE A 153 14.90 10.74 7.89
C ILE A 153 14.93 9.52 8.82
N LEU A 154 16.00 8.74 8.85
CA LEU A 154 16.11 7.52 9.66
C LEU A 154 16.64 7.79 11.07
N GLU A 155 17.66 8.64 11.21
CA GLU A 155 18.32 8.93 12.49
C GLU A 155 17.33 9.31 13.60
N PRO A 156 16.39 10.26 13.38
CA PRO A 156 15.43 10.63 14.42
C PRO A 156 14.57 9.44 14.85
N GLU A 157 14.18 8.55 13.94
CA GLU A 157 13.33 7.40 14.30
C GLU A 157 14.11 6.34 15.07
N LEU A 158 15.40 6.13 14.75
CA LEU A 158 16.28 5.17 15.41
C LEU A 158 16.62 5.59 16.85
N GLU A 159 16.75 6.90 17.10
CA GLU A 159 16.96 7.45 18.45
C GLU A 159 15.76 7.22 19.37
N HIS A 160 14.56 7.12 18.82
CA HIS A 160 13.30 6.89 19.55
C HIS A 160 12.89 5.40 19.58
N ILE A 161 13.78 4.47 19.21
CA ILE A 161 13.54 3.03 19.38
C ILE A 161 13.67 2.67 20.85
N ASP A 162 12.62 2.05 21.40
CA ASP A 162 12.63 1.51 22.76
C ASP A 162 13.78 0.50 22.90
N PRO A 163 14.63 0.57 23.94
CA PRO A 163 15.74 -0.36 24.14
C PRO A 163 15.31 -1.83 24.16
N SER A 164 14.05 -2.16 24.43
CA SER A 164 13.51 -3.52 24.33
C SER A 164 13.51 -4.08 22.89
N ASP A 165 13.34 -3.24 21.87
CA ASP A 165 13.39 -3.62 20.44
C ASP A 165 14.84 -3.87 19.97
N ARG A 166 15.86 -3.42 20.71
CA ARG A 166 17.29 -3.62 20.37
C ARG A 166 17.82 -5.03 20.72
N SER A 167 17.04 -5.81 21.47
CA SER A 167 17.52 -7.05 22.11
C SER A 167 17.60 -8.30 21.21
N VAL A 168 17.08 -8.26 19.98
CA VAL A 168 17.02 -9.45 19.10
C VAL A 168 18.35 -9.70 18.34
N VAL A 169 19.28 -8.74 18.30
CA VAL A 169 20.48 -8.83 17.42
C VAL A 169 21.74 -9.36 18.14
N TYR A 170 21.77 -9.44 19.48
CA TYR A 170 22.97 -9.84 20.24
C TYR A 170 22.78 -11.06 21.15
N SER A 171 22.17 -12.14 20.65
CA SER A 171 22.12 -13.42 21.36
C SER A 171 22.49 -14.61 20.47
N LYS A 172 23.71 -14.58 19.92
CA LYS A 172 24.48 -15.79 19.60
C LYS A 172 25.95 -15.54 19.89
N GLY A 173 26.34 -15.82 21.14
CA GLY A 173 27.71 -16.15 21.52
C GLY A 173 27.85 -17.67 21.58
#